data_AF-A0A1T4V9T9-F1
#
_entry.id   AF-A0A1T4V9T9-F1
#
_cell.length_a   1.000
_cell.length_b   1.000
_cell.length_c   1.000
_cell.angle_alpha   90.00
_cell.angle_beta   90.00
_cell.angle_gamma   90.00
#
_symmetry.space_group_name_H-M   'P 1'
#
loop_
_entity.id
_entity.type
_entity.pdbx_description
1 polymer ?
#
loop_
_entity_poly.entity_id
_entity_poly.type
_entity_poly.pdbx_seq_one_letter_code
_entity_poly.pdbx_strand_id
1 'polypeptide(L)'
;MKHIYIVISQTETGFAKTIRKFGHVRYNHASIALDKSLYRMYGFARTEQYGYLCAKLVRETTDRFMVGATDGIPVVIFEIPVTDIQYKWVEDEIIRIKDDPTYRYNLFSVLSYPVFKGFSSYKSFTCIEFVLYILQELGKDFDEPIAKYTPDQLLELLNSYICFEGDLLKYMPVYTRSEDYFNPVSFKLLKASIKAFGIMSYRSLGTLRRYIHKKISA
;
A
#
# COMPACT_ATOMS: atom_id res chain seq x y z
N MET A 1 14.30 18.51 13.56
CA MET A 1 13.30 18.29 12.50
C MET A 1 13.53 16.92 11.90
N LYS A 2 12.51 16.07 11.91
CA LYS A 2 12.57 14.69 11.40
C LYS A 2 11.91 14.65 10.03
N HIS A 3 12.09 13.54 9.33
CA HIS A 3 11.46 13.31 8.04
C HIS A 3 10.86 11.91 8.01
N ILE A 4 9.71 11.79 7.38
CA ILE A 4 9.20 10.52 6.86
C ILE A 4 9.34 10.55 5.34
N TYR A 5 9.38 9.37 4.74
CA TYR A 5 9.55 9.22 3.31
C TYR A 5 8.37 8.47 2.75
N ILE A 6 7.76 8.99 1.69
CA ILE A 6 6.75 8.25 0.94
C ILE A 6 7.39 7.73 -0.33
N VAL A 7 7.13 6.48 -0.67
CA VAL A 7 7.66 5.84 -1.87
C VAL A 7 6.50 5.32 -2.68
N ILE A 8 6.35 5.81 -3.91
CA ILE A 8 5.49 5.16 -4.91
C ILE A 8 6.36 4.38 -5.88
N SER A 9 5.91 3.20 -6.27
CA SER A 9 6.72 2.25 -7.02
C SER A 9 5.93 1.53 -8.11
N GLN A 10 6.62 1.25 -9.21
CA GLN A 10 6.14 0.42 -10.30
C GLN A 10 6.75 -0.98 -10.12
N THR A 11 5.97 -1.91 -9.57
CA THR A 11 6.42 -3.30 -9.36
C THR A 11 5.99 -4.20 -10.50
N GLU A 12 6.76 -5.22 -10.87
CA GLU A 12 6.54 -5.95 -12.13
C GLU A 12 5.84 -7.31 -12.01
N THR A 13 5.25 -7.58 -10.84
CA THR A 13 4.46 -8.81 -10.66
C THR A 13 3.23 -8.84 -11.56
N GLY A 14 2.76 -10.03 -11.96
CA GLY A 14 1.58 -10.16 -12.84
C GLY A 14 0.33 -9.44 -12.32
N PHE A 15 0.11 -9.46 -11.00
CA PHE A 15 -0.97 -8.71 -10.36
C PHE A 15 -0.76 -7.19 -10.43
N ALA A 16 0.47 -6.72 -10.24
CA ALA A 16 0.82 -5.30 -10.38
C ALA A 16 0.59 -4.77 -11.80
N LYS A 17 0.98 -5.55 -12.82
CA LYS A 17 0.72 -5.22 -14.25
C LYS A 17 -0.78 -5.07 -14.53
N THR A 18 -1.59 -5.98 -13.97
CA THR A 18 -3.05 -5.91 -14.05
C THR A 18 -3.60 -4.63 -13.42
N ILE A 19 -3.16 -4.28 -12.21
CA ILE A 19 -3.58 -3.04 -11.54
C ILE A 19 -3.26 -1.82 -12.40
N ARG A 20 -2.04 -1.71 -12.93
CA ARG A 20 -1.65 -0.58 -13.78
C ARG A 20 -2.51 -0.47 -15.03
N LYS A 21 -2.72 -1.59 -15.72
CA LYS A 21 -3.50 -1.64 -16.95
C LYS A 21 -4.96 -1.20 -16.74
N PHE A 22 -5.62 -1.72 -15.71
CA PHE A 22 -7.03 -1.41 -15.44
C PHE A 22 -7.25 -0.11 -14.67
N GLY A 23 -6.29 0.29 -13.85
CA GLY A 23 -6.30 1.56 -13.13
C GLY A 23 -5.88 2.75 -13.99
N HIS A 24 -5.26 2.50 -15.16
CA HIS A 24 -4.60 3.51 -15.98
C HIS A 24 -3.57 4.33 -15.17
N VAL A 25 -2.76 3.64 -14.38
CA VAL A 25 -1.75 4.24 -13.48
C VAL A 25 -0.35 3.75 -13.82
N ARG A 26 0.65 4.63 -13.65
CA ARG A 26 2.08 4.35 -13.77
C ARG A 26 2.61 3.63 -12.54
N TYR A 27 2.25 4.07 -11.35
CA TYR A 27 2.66 3.50 -10.08
C TYR A 27 1.52 2.70 -9.45
N ASN A 28 1.82 1.51 -8.93
CA ASN A 28 0.79 0.58 -8.43
C ASN A 28 0.99 0.18 -6.97
N HIS A 29 2.02 0.70 -6.32
CA HIS A 29 2.30 0.44 -4.92
C HIS A 29 2.82 1.70 -4.23
N ALA A 30 2.44 1.87 -2.97
CA ALA A 30 2.84 2.99 -2.12
C ALA A 30 3.32 2.47 -0.75
N SER A 31 4.29 3.14 -0.15
CA SER A 31 4.89 2.76 1.14
C SER A 31 5.36 4.00 1.91
N ILE A 32 5.52 3.87 3.23
CA ILE A 32 6.10 4.88 4.11
C ILE A 32 7.39 4.34 4.71
N ALA A 33 8.46 5.13 4.71
CA ALA A 33 9.68 4.83 5.42
C ALA A 33 9.99 5.85 6.52
N LEU A 34 10.58 5.36 7.60
CA LEU A 34 10.97 6.13 8.78
C LEU A 34 12.44 6.57 8.76
N ASP A 35 13.16 6.32 7.67
CA ASP A 35 14.54 6.74 7.51
C ASP A 35 14.88 6.95 6.03
N LYS A 36 15.88 7.81 5.80
CA LYS A 36 16.33 8.20 4.46
C LYS A 36 16.84 7.04 3.62
N SER A 37 17.40 6.02 4.26
CA SER A 37 17.88 4.80 3.60
C SER A 37 16.78 3.84 3.17
N LEU A 38 15.51 4.13 3.51
CA LEU A 38 14.36 3.26 3.28
C LEU A 38 14.47 1.88 3.97
N TYR A 39 15.34 1.76 4.97
CA TYR A 39 15.57 0.49 5.66
C TYR A 39 14.35 0.08 6.50
N ARG A 40 13.71 1.06 7.16
CA ARG A 40 12.44 0.89 7.88
C ARG A 40 11.29 1.40 7.01
N MET A 41 11.09 0.75 5.87
CA MET A 41 9.98 0.98 4.96
C MET A 41 8.84 0.00 5.25
N TYR A 42 7.60 0.49 5.23
CA TYR A 42 6.39 -0.26 5.55
C TYR A 42 5.30 0.01 4.52
N GLY A 43 4.57 -1.03 4.17
CA GLY A 43 3.48 -0.96 3.20
C GLY A 43 2.47 -2.07 3.43
N PHE A 44 1.22 -1.81 3.04
CA PHE A 44 0.22 -2.87 2.95
C PHE A 44 0.53 -3.72 1.71
N ALA A 45 1.05 -4.92 1.95
CA ALA A 45 1.52 -5.80 0.88
C ALA A 45 1.31 -7.29 1.24
N ARG A 46 1.47 -8.15 0.23
CA ARG A 46 1.35 -9.61 0.37
C ARG A 46 2.42 -10.14 1.31
N THR A 47 2.04 -10.99 2.26
CA THR A 47 2.98 -11.62 3.19
C THR A 47 3.86 -12.67 2.52
N GLU A 48 3.30 -13.36 1.53
CA GLU A 48 3.97 -14.38 0.71
C GLU A 48 3.71 -14.07 -0.77
N GLN A 49 4.66 -14.38 -1.65
CA GLN A 49 4.59 -14.07 -3.09
C GLN A 49 3.28 -14.56 -3.72
N TYR A 50 2.85 -15.78 -3.38
CA TYR A 50 1.65 -16.41 -3.93
C TYR A 50 0.37 -16.12 -3.11
N GLY A 51 0.50 -15.37 -2.01
CA GLY A 51 -0.59 -15.05 -1.08
C GLY A 51 -1.38 -13.79 -1.45
N TYR A 52 -1.98 -13.73 -2.64
CA TYR A 52 -2.69 -12.53 -3.12
C TYR A 52 -3.82 -12.05 -2.19
N LEU A 53 -4.47 -12.97 -1.48
CA LEU A 53 -5.54 -12.68 -0.50
C LEU A 53 -4.99 -12.46 0.92
N CYS A 54 -3.72 -12.78 1.15
CA CYS A 54 -3.03 -12.66 2.43
C CYS A 54 -2.07 -11.47 2.39
N ALA A 55 -2.61 -10.29 2.62
CA ALA A 55 -1.84 -9.07 2.70
C ALA A 55 -2.20 -8.29 3.97
N LYS A 56 -1.19 -7.66 4.57
CA LYS A 56 -1.24 -6.87 5.81
C LYS A 56 -0.14 -5.81 5.77
N LEU A 57 -0.06 -4.97 6.80
CA LEU A 57 1.08 -4.09 6.97
C LEU A 57 2.34 -4.91 7.28
N VAL A 58 3.38 -4.72 6.48
CA VAL A 58 4.65 -5.45 6.58
C VAL A 58 5.82 -4.49 6.42
N ARG A 59 6.99 -4.86 6.95
CA ARG A 59 8.24 -4.21 6.55
C ARG A 59 8.58 -4.65 5.15
N GLU A 60 8.76 -3.69 4.26
CA GLU A 60 9.15 -3.92 2.88
C GLU A 60 10.65 -4.21 2.79
N THR A 61 11.04 -5.02 1.81
CA THR A 61 12.43 -5.40 1.57
C THR A 61 12.71 -5.35 0.07
N THR A 62 13.93 -5.01 -0.31
CA THR A 62 14.29 -4.72 -1.71
C THR A 62 13.99 -5.91 -2.63
N ASP A 63 14.29 -7.12 -2.17
CA ASP A 63 14.05 -8.37 -2.91
C ASP A 63 12.58 -8.60 -3.30
N ARG A 64 11.63 -8.14 -2.49
CA ARG A 64 10.18 -8.23 -2.77
C ARG A 64 9.78 -7.38 -3.98
N PHE A 65 10.46 -6.24 -4.20
CA PHE A 65 10.22 -5.38 -5.37
C PHE A 65 10.85 -5.93 -6.65
N MET A 66 11.91 -6.73 -6.52
CA MET A 66 12.64 -7.31 -7.66
C MET A 66 11.85 -8.42 -8.37
N VAL A 67 10.76 -8.92 -7.78
CA VAL A 67 9.97 -10.00 -8.38
C VAL A 67 9.36 -9.56 -9.72
N GLY A 68 9.83 -10.19 -10.79
CA GLY A 68 9.42 -9.91 -12.16
C GLY A 68 10.05 -8.65 -12.77
N ALA A 69 10.89 -7.93 -12.02
CA ALA A 69 11.61 -6.77 -12.53
C ALA A 69 12.71 -7.22 -13.50
N THR A 70 12.80 -6.52 -14.63
CA THR A 70 13.79 -6.79 -15.70
C THR A 70 14.62 -5.54 -16.01
N ASP A 71 13.97 -4.37 -16.01
CA ASP A 71 14.58 -3.07 -16.34
C ASP A 71 14.66 -2.11 -15.13
N GLY A 72 14.96 -2.67 -13.94
CA GLY A 72 14.96 -1.93 -12.68
C GLY A 72 13.56 -1.76 -12.07
N ILE A 73 13.45 -0.95 -11.02
CA ILE A 73 12.20 -0.71 -10.29
C ILE A 73 11.94 0.80 -10.23
N PRO A 74 11.15 1.37 -11.15
CA PRO A 74 10.85 2.80 -11.14
C PRO A 74 10.14 3.23 -9.86
N VAL A 75 10.65 4.29 -9.23
CA VAL A 75 10.11 4.88 -8.00
C VAL A 75 10.16 6.40 -8.01
N VAL A 76 9.28 7.00 -7.23
CA VAL A 76 9.40 8.38 -6.75
C VAL A 76 9.40 8.37 -5.23
N ILE A 77 10.35 9.10 -4.64
CA ILE A 77 10.51 9.25 -3.20
C ILE A 77 10.22 10.70 -2.84
N PHE A 78 9.32 10.87 -1.86
CA PHE A 78 8.96 12.15 -1.28
C PHE A 78 9.56 12.25 0.13
N GLU A 79 10.26 13.32 0.44
CA GLU A 79 10.81 13.61 1.78
C GLU A 79 9.91 14.63 2.48
N ILE A 80 9.13 14.18 3.47
CA ILE A 80 8.15 15.01 4.15
C ILE A 80 8.69 15.43 5.52
N PRO A 81 8.90 16.74 5.75
CA PRO A 81 9.33 17.24 7.05
C PRO A 81 8.20 17.07 8.07
N VAL A 82 8.55 16.56 9.25
CA VAL A 82 7.62 16.36 10.36
C VAL A 82 8.25 16.80 11.68
N THR A 83 7.41 17.18 12.63
CA THR A 83 7.86 17.41 14.01
C THR A 83 8.28 16.09 14.67
N ASP A 84 9.07 16.16 15.74
CA ASP A 84 9.45 14.97 16.50
C ASP A 84 8.22 14.24 17.09
N ILE A 85 7.18 14.98 17.48
CA ILE A 85 5.91 14.43 17.97
C ILE A 85 5.18 13.67 16.87
N GLN A 86 5.04 14.28 15.69
CA GLN A 86 4.43 13.64 14.52
C GLN A 86 5.20 12.39 14.10
N TYR A 87 6.53 12.47 14.03
CA TYR A 87 7.37 11.32 13.70
C TYR A 87 7.14 10.16 14.67
N LYS A 88 7.11 10.44 15.99
CA LYS A 88 6.86 9.41 17.01
C LYS A 88 5.48 8.80 16.88
N TRP A 89 4.47 9.63 16.61
CA TRP A 89 3.11 9.17 16.36
C TRP A 89 3.04 8.23 15.14
N VAL A 90 3.70 8.58 14.02
CA VAL A 90 3.74 7.71 12.83
C VAL A 90 4.39 6.36 13.13
N GLU A 91 5.51 6.36 13.86
CA GLU A 91 6.20 5.14 14.27
C GLU A 91 5.30 4.25 15.14
N ASP A 92 4.63 4.82 16.14
CA ASP A 92 3.70 4.10 17.02
C ASP A 92 2.49 3.56 16.26
N GLU A 93 1.97 4.35 15.32
CA GLU A 93 0.80 3.98 14.52
C GLU A 93 1.11 2.83 13.55
N ILE A 94 2.28 2.84 12.93
CA ILE A 94 2.78 1.71 12.12
C ILE A 94 2.86 0.45 12.98
N ILE A 95 3.42 0.53 14.18
CA ILE A 95 3.55 -0.62 15.09
C ILE A 95 2.16 -1.14 15.48
N ARG A 96 1.26 -0.22 15.89
CA ARG A 96 -0.12 -0.55 16.27
C ARG A 96 -0.87 -1.28 15.17
N ILE A 97 -0.84 -0.77 13.94
CA ILE A 97 -1.51 -1.40 12.79
C ILE A 97 -0.86 -2.73 12.42
N LYS A 98 0.48 -2.80 12.43
CA LYS A 98 1.22 -4.00 12.07
C LYS A 98 0.96 -5.17 13.03
N ASP A 99 0.87 -4.87 14.32
CA ASP A 99 0.73 -5.88 15.36
C ASP A 99 -0.73 -6.26 15.64
N ASP A 100 -1.70 -5.48 15.14
CA ASP A 100 -3.11 -5.84 15.17
C ASP A 100 -3.49 -6.80 14.00
N PRO A 101 -3.77 -8.08 14.28
CA PRO A 101 -4.04 -9.09 13.25
C PRO A 101 -5.40 -8.92 12.56
N THR A 102 -6.21 -7.95 13.00
CA THR A 102 -7.52 -7.66 12.42
C THR A 102 -7.43 -6.72 11.21
N TYR A 103 -6.29 -6.02 11.04
CA TYR A 103 -6.01 -5.24 9.84
C TYR A 103 -5.68 -6.14 8.65
N ARG A 104 -6.24 -5.80 7.48
CA ARG A 104 -6.12 -6.58 6.25
C ARG A 104 -5.97 -5.68 5.03
N TYR A 105 -5.47 -6.26 3.94
CA TYR A 105 -5.47 -5.58 2.66
C TYR A 105 -6.88 -5.47 2.09
N ASN A 106 -7.24 -4.28 1.62
CA ASN A 106 -8.54 -4.01 1.01
C ASN A 106 -8.57 -4.45 -0.47
N LEU A 107 -8.44 -5.75 -0.73
CA LEU A 107 -8.30 -6.28 -2.08
C LEU A 107 -9.51 -5.95 -2.97
N PHE A 108 -10.72 -5.96 -2.40
CA PHE A 108 -11.93 -5.68 -3.16
C PHE A 108 -12.05 -4.23 -3.58
N SER A 109 -11.52 -3.27 -2.81
CA SER A 109 -11.38 -1.89 -3.26
C SER A 109 -10.55 -1.81 -4.54
N VAL A 110 -9.42 -2.51 -4.59
CA VAL A 110 -8.54 -2.56 -5.78
C VAL A 110 -9.21 -3.26 -6.97
N LEU A 111 -9.75 -4.46 -6.77
CA LEU A 111 -10.34 -5.25 -7.86
C LEU A 111 -11.57 -4.58 -8.48
N SER A 112 -12.28 -3.78 -7.70
CA SER A 112 -13.50 -3.11 -8.12
C SER A 112 -13.28 -1.61 -8.42
N TYR A 113 -12.02 -1.15 -8.36
CA TYR A 113 -11.64 0.24 -8.58
C TYR A 113 -12.13 0.82 -9.93
N PRO A 114 -12.08 0.10 -11.07
CA PRO A 114 -12.60 0.63 -12.33
C PRO A 114 -14.11 0.96 -12.30
N VAL A 115 -14.88 0.32 -11.41
CA VAL A 115 -16.34 0.45 -11.33
C VAL A 115 -16.77 1.40 -10.21
N PHE A 116 -16.17 1.27 -9.02
CA PHE A 116 -16.58 2.02 -7.83
C PHE A 116 -15.63 3.16 -7.46
N LYS A 117 -14.47 3.27 -8.13
CA LYS A 117 -13.39 4.18 -7.76
C LYS A 117 -12.92 4.00 -6.32
N GLY A 118 -12.91 2.75 -5.84
CA GLY A 118 -12.45 2.39 -4.49
C GLY A 118 -13.49 2.62 -3.39
N PHE A 119 -13.30 1.94 -2.27
CA PHE A 119 -14.16 2.08 -1.08
C PHE A 119 -13.43 1.63 0.18
N SER A 120 -13.76 2.25 1.32
CA SER A 120 -13.19 1.87 2.61
C SER A 120 -13.92 0.67 3.22
N SER A 121 -13.16 -0.22 3.86
CA SER A 121 -13.68 -1.36 4.60
C SER A 121 -13.08 -1.38 6.00
N TYR A 122 -13.82 -1.88 6.99
CA TYR A 122 -13.41 -1.84 8.39
C TYR A 122 -12.03 -2.48 8.59
N LYS A 123 -11.12 -1.74 9.24
CA LYS A 123 -9.71 -2.13 9.48
C LYS A 123 -9.08 -2.75 8.24
N SER A 124 -9.24 -2.10 7.10
CA SER A 124 -8.67 -2.57 5.84
C SER A 124 -8.14 -1.40 5.05
N PHE A 125 -6.92 -1.54 4.53
CA PHE A 125 -6.27 -0.53 3.71
C PHE A 125 -5.72 -1.15 2.42
N THR A 126 -5.79 -0.43 1.31
CA THR A 126 -4.84 -0.60 0.22
C THR A 126 -3.50 0.04 0.58
N CYS A 127 -2.46 -0.20 -0.23
CA CYS A 127 -1.15 0.42 0.00
C CYS A 127 -1.23 1.95 0.00
N ILE A 128 -1.96 2.55 -0.95
CA ILE A 128 -2.14 4.00 -1.04
C ILE A 128 -3.08 4.55 0.05
N GLU A 129 -4.17 3.84 0.38
CA GLU A 129 -5.07 4.25 1.45
C GLU A 129 -4.33 4.38 2.79
N PHE A 130 -3.39 3.48 3.08
CA PHE A 130 -2.57 3.56 4.28
C PHE A 130 -1.66 4.80 4.29
N VAL A 131 -1.03 5.12 3.17
CA VAL A 131 -0.17 6.31 3.06
C VAL A 131 -0.99 7.60 3.27
N LEU A 132 -2.15 7.68 2.61
CA LEU A 132 -3.03 8.84 2.73
C LEU A 132 -3.64 8.97 4.12
N TYR A 133 -3.96 7.84 4.78
CA TYR A 133 -4.38 7.84 6.18
C TYR A 133 -3.34 8.50 7.09
N ILE A 134 -2.07 8.11 6.97
CA ILE A 134 -0.99 8.74 7.75
C ILE A 134 -0.86 10.22 7.43
N LEU A 135 -0.87 10.60 6.15
CA LEU A 135 -0.82 12.02 5.75
C LEU A 135 -1.99 12.83 6.32
N GLN A 136 -3.20 12.25 6.33
CA GLN A 136 -4.39 12.88 6.88
C GLN A 136 -4.25 13.16 8.37
N GLU A 137 -3.76 12.19 9.13
CA GLU A 137 -3.51 12.33 10.58
C GLU A 137 -2.36 13.32 10.87
N LEU A 138 -1.48 13.54 9.90
CA LEU A 138 -0.45 14.59 9.95
C LEU A 138 -0.98 15.99 9.54
N GLY A 139 -2.27 16.12 9.22
CA GLY A 139 -2.93 17.38 8.90
C GLY A 139 -3.04 17.69 7.40
N LYS A 140 -2.82 16.71 6.51
CA LYS A 140 -3.08 16.90 5.08
C LYS A 140 -4.56 16.67 4.77
N ASP A 141 -5.22 17.70 4.26
CA ASP A 141 -6.58 17.56 3.74
C ASP A 141 -6.60 17.00 2.31
N PHE A 142 -7.67 16.26 2.02
CA PHE A 142 -7.97 15.65 0.72
C PHE A 142 -9.38 16.02 0.29
N ASP A 143 -9.56 16.38 -0.98
CA ASP A 143 -10.85 16.79 -1.55
C ASP A 143 -11.84 15.63 -1.66
N GLU A 144 -11.34 14.41 -1.75
CA GLU A 144 -12.12 13.19 -1.86
C GLU A 144 -11.79 12.19 -0.72
N PRO A 145 -12.64 11.17 -0.49
CA PRO A 145 -12.26 10.06 0.38
C PRO A 145 -10.96 9.40 -0.09
N ILE A 146 -10.04 9.14 0.84
CA ILE A 146 -8.70 8.58 0.54
C ILE A 146 -8.72 7.28 -0.28
N ALA A 147 -9.79 6.49 -0.18
CA ALA A 147 -9.98 5.25 -0.96
C ALA A 147 -10.10 5.47 -2.47
N LYS A 148 -10.35 6.71 -2.91
CA LYS A 148 -10.48 7.03 -4.33
C LYS A 148 -9.17 7.39 -5.02
N TYR A 149 -8.14 7.69 -4.24
CA TYR A 149 -6.87 8.14 -4.77
C TYR A 149 -6.05 6.98 -5.31
N THR A 150 -5.24 7.29 -6.31
CA THR A 150 -4.24 6.41 -6.90
C THR A 150 -2.83 6.84 -6.48
N PRO A 151 -1.83 5.94 -6.56
CA PRO A 151 -0.44 6.32 -6.29
C PRO A 151 0.07 7.47 -7.17
N ASP A 152 -0.37 7.55 -8.44
CA ASP A 152 0.05 8.62 -9.36
C ASP A 152 -0.36 10.02 -8.87
N GLN A 153 -1.53 10.14 -8.23
CA GLN A 153 -1.98 11.44 -7.70
C GLN A 153 -1.08 11.99 -6.58
N LEU A 154 -0.25 11.14 -5.94
CA LEU A 154 0.76 11.64 -5.01
C LEU A 154 1.82 12.50 -5.70
N LEU A 155 2.08 12.32 -7.00
CA LEU A 155 3.01 13.16 -7.77
C LEU A 155 2.58 14.61 -7.73
N GLU A 156 1.28 14.87 -7.90
CA GLU A 156 0.72 16.23 -7.88
C GLU A 156 0.60 16.73 -6.44
N LEU A 157 0.04 15.90 -5.53
CA LEU A 157 -0.22 16.28 -4.15
C LEU A 157 1.06 16.58 -3.34
N LEU A 158 2.16 15.92 -3.67
CA LEU A 158 3.42 16.00 -2.93
C LEU A 158 4.59 16.47 -3.80
N ASN A 159 4.33 17.10 -4.96
CA ASN A 159 5.36 17.50 -5.92
C ASN A 159 6.54 18.24 -5.28
N SER A 160 6.25 19.19 -4.37
CA SER A 160 7.26 19.98 -3.67
C SER A 160 8.17 19.19 -2.73
N TYR A 161 7.81 17.94 -2.42
CA TYR A 161 8.55 17.05 -1.53
C TYR A 161 9.35 15.98 -2.29
N ILE A 162 9.29 15.93 -3.62
CA ILE A 162 10.05 14.95 -4.41
C ILE A 162 11.55 15.16 -4.17
N CYS A 163 12.23 14.14 -3.63
CA CYS A 163 13.67 14.15 -3.41
C CYS A 163 14.43 13.18 -4.33
N PHE A 164 13.74 12.22 -4.95
CA PHE A 164 14.32 11.30 -5.93
C PHE A 164 13.24 10.73 -6.87
N GLU A 165 13.55 10.66 -8.17
CA GLU A 165 12.82 9.87 -9.16
C GLU A 165 13.82 9.04 -9.96
N GLY A 166 13.59 7.74 -10.07
CA GLY A 166 14.52 6.84 -10.76
C GLY A 166 14.32 5.38 -10.40
N ASP A 167 15.39 4.59 -10.52
CA ASP A 167 15.39 3.17 -10.16
C ASP A 167 15.69 2.99 -8.66
N LEU A 168 14.82 2.25 -7.95
CA LEU A 168 14.97 1.94 -6.54
C LEU A 168 16.34 1.34 -6.23
N LEU A 169 16.89 0.50 -7.11
CA LEU A 169 18.17 -0.17 -6.86
C LEU A 169 19.37 0.79 -6.91
N LYS A 170 19.22 1.96 -7.55
CA LYS A 170 20.22 3.04 -7.52
C LYS A 170 20.17 3.84 -6.22
N TYR A 171 19.01 3.90 -5.57
CA TYR A 171 18.82 4.62 -4.31
C TYR A 171 19.09 3.73 -3.09
N MET A 172 18.53 2.53 -3.08
CA MET A 172 18.66 1.52 -2.04
C MET A 172 19.20 0.22 -2.65
N PRO A 173 20.54 0.02 -2.64
CA PRO A 173 21.13 -1.26 -2.99
C PRO A 173 20.56 -2.41 -2.15
N VAL A 174 20.68 -3.65 -2.65
CA VAL A 174 20.05 -4.82 -2.01
C VAL A 174 20.71 -5.14 -0.66
N TYR A 175 20.10 -4.67 0.43
CA TYR A 175 20.58 -4.92 1.79
C TYR A 175 19.69 -5.86 2.60
N THR A 176 18.42 -6.03 2.20
CA THR A 176 17.43 -6.76 3.00
C THR A 176 16.78 -7.87 2.22
N ARG A 177 16.63 -9.03 2.88
CA ARG A 177 15.88 -10.17 2.38
C ARG A 177 14.67 -10.45 3.24
N SER A 178 13.59 -10.87 2.61
CA SER A 178 12.42 -11.39 3.30
C SER A 178 12.63 -12.86 3.64
N GLU A 179 12.40 -13.23 4.90
CA GLU A 179 12.51 -14.61 5.37
C GLU A 179 11.39 -15.49 4.81
N ASP A 180 10.15 -14.99 4.85
CA ASP A 180 8.97 -15.81 4.54
C ASP A 180 8.40 -15.60 3.13
N TYR A 181 8.74 -14.49 2.45
CA TYR A 181 8.00 -14.09 1.25
C TYR A 181 8.13 -15.08 0.09
N PHE A 182 9.29 -15.72 -0.05
CA PHE A 182 9.60 -16.66 -1.14
C PHE A 182 9.26 -18.11 -0.81
N ASN A 183 8.54 -18.36 0.29
CA ASN A 183 8.09 -19.71 0.64
C ASN A 183 7.20 -20.30 -0.47
N PRO A 184 7.32 -21.62 -0.73
CA PRO A 184 6.45 -22.30 -1.68
C PRO A 184 5.00 -22.29 -1.18
N VAL A 185 4.06 -22.45 -2.12
CA VAL A 185 2.64 -22.55 -1.78
C VAL A 185 2.43 -23.69 -0.78
N SER A 186 1.81 -23.35 0.35
CA SER A 186 1.53 -24.29 1.42
C SER A 186 0.04 -24.40 1.70
N PHE A 187 -0.38 -25.53 2.27
CA PHE A 187 -1.76 -25.70 2.73
C PHE A 187 -2.16 -24.67 3.80
N LYS A 188 -1.18 -24.21 4.60
CA LYS A 188 -1.35 -23.12 5.57
C LYS A 188 -1.71 -21.81 4.85
N LEU A 189 -0.98 -21.45 3.80
CA LEU A 189 -1.26 -20.27 2.98
C LEU A 189 -2.64 -20.36 2.31
N LEU A 190 -3.01 -21.53 1.78
CA LEU A 190 -4.32 -21.75 1.16
C LEU A 190 -5.46 -21.52 2.17
N LYS A 191 -5.37 -22.14 3.36
CA LYS A 191 -6.34 -21.93 4.44
C LYS A 191 -6.42 -20.47 4.86
N ALA A 192 -5.28 -19.80 5.00
CA ALA A 192 -5.22 -18.37 5.34
C ALA A 192 -5.89 -17.51 4.25
N SER A 193 -5.71 -17.85 2.98
CA SER A 193 -6.30 -17.15 1.83
C SER A 193 -7.82 -17.28 1.81
N ILE A 194 -8.35 -18.50 2.03
CA ILE A 194 -9.81 -18.75 2.13
C ILE A 194 -10.40 -17.95 3.29
N LYS A 195 -9.77 -17.98 4.46
CA LYS A 195 -10.20 -17.22 5.63
C LYS A 195 -10.20 -15.71 5.35
N ALA A 196 -9.14 -15.20 4.72
CA ALA A 196 -9.04 -13.79 4.37
C ALA A 196 -10.14 -13.36 3.39
N PHE A 197 -10.41 -14.17 2.37
CA PHE A 197 -11.50 -13.94 1.43
C PHE A 197 -12.85 -13.87 2.14
N GLY A 198 -13.19 -14.84 3.00
CA GLY A 198 -14.46 -14.85 3.73
C GLY A 198 -14.67 -13.61 4.59
N ILE A 199 -13.63 -13.19 5.33
CA ILE A 199 -13.67 -11.96 6.15
C ILE A 199 -13.87 -10.72 5.28
N MET A 200 -13.12 -10.59 4.19
CA MET A 200 -13.22 -9.43 3.31
C MET A 200 -14.58 -9.37 2.60
N SER A 201 -15.16 -10.52 2.24
CA SER A 201 -16.51 -10.60 1.67
C SER A 201 -17.54 -10.09 2.66
N TYR A 202 -17.52 -10.60 3.89
CA TYR A 202 -18.41 -10.14 4.94
C TYR A 202 -18.29 -8.62 5.19
N ARG A 203 -17.06 -8.11 5.36
CA ARG A 203 -16.83 -6.68 5.63
C ARG A 203 -17.24 -5.78 4.47
N SER A 204 -17.05 -6.23 3.23
CA SER A 204 -17.30 -5.41 2.04
C SER A 204 -18.76 -5.45 1.59
N LEU A 205 -19.51 -6.52 1.87
CA LEU A 205 -20.94 -6.61 1.53
C LEU A 205 -21.76 -5.45 2.11
N GLY A 206 -21.51 -5.09 3.37
CA GLY A 206 -22.20 -3.96 4.02
C GLY A 206 -21.87 -2.60 3.41
N THR A 207 -20.66 -2.42 2.90
CA THR A 207 -20.24 -1.18 2.21
C THR A 207 -20.78 -1.12 0.78
N LEU A 208 -20.64 -2.21 0.02
CA LEU A 208 -21.12 -2.32 -1.36
C LEU A 208 -22.65 -2.17 -1.44
N ARG A 209 -23.40 -2.77 -0.50
CA ARG A 209 -24.87 -2.62 -0.47
C ARG A 209 -25.31 -1.17 -0.28
N ARG A 210 -24.64 -0.41 0.60
CA ARG A 210 -24.91 1.02 0.79
C ARG A 210 -24.58 1.83 -0.45
N TYR A 211 -23.48 1.49 -1.13
CA TYR A 211 -23.05 2.17 -2.35
C TYR A 211 -24.02 1.96 -3.52
N ILE A 212 -24.44 0.70 -3.74
CA ILE A 212 -25.41 0.34 -4.79
C ILE A 212 -26.75 1.03 -4.51
N HIS A 213 -27.22 1.05 -3.26
CA HIS A 213 -28.47 1.72 -2.92
C HIS A 213 -28.41 3.23 -3.22
N LYS A 214 -27.32 3.91 -2.83
CA LYS A 214 -27.13 5.35 -3.09
C LYS A 214 -27.08 5.69 -4.59
N LYS A 215 -26.59 4.77 -5.44
CA LYS A 215 -26.51 4.95 -6.89
C LYS A 215 -27.84 4.66 -7.62
N ILE A 216 -28.70 3.81 -7.06
CA ILE A 216 -30.05 3.54 -7.58
C ILE A 216 -31.03 4.65 -7.18
N SER A 217 -30.78 5.31 -6.04
CA SER A 217 -31.62 6.39 -5.51
C SER A 217 -31.22 7.81 -5.97
N ALA A 218 -30.23 7.93 -6.85
CA ALA A 218 -29.74 9.20 -7.43
C ALA A 218 -29.99 9.20 -8.94
#